data_AF-A0A2S2NDA7-F1
#
_entry.id   AF-A0A2S2NDA7-F1
#
_cell.length_a   1.000
_cell.length_b   1.000
_cell.length_c   1.000
_cell.angle_alpha   90.00
_cell.angle_beta   90.00
_cell.angle_gamma   90.00
#
_symmetry.space_group_name_H-M   'P 1'
#
loop_
_entity.id
_entity.type
_entity.pdbx_description
1 polymer ?
#
loop_
_entity_poly.entity_id
_entity_poly.type
_entity_poly.pdbx_seq_one_letter_code
_entity_poly.pdbx_strand_id
1 'polypeptide(L)'
;MDTAALEIELLELLEDEGLKQLKYSCHSLLEFWKHVPVIKYPKITLCAQKLISIFRTTYSCESLYSTMKMIKSKHRSTLTDDHLTELLRTALTTYSPDFKKLTSKIN
;
A
#
# COMPACT_ATOMS: atom_id res chain seq x y z
N MET A 1 -11.32 8.62 22.35
CA MET A 1 -10.45 9.64 21.75
C MET A 1 -11.21 10.95 21.90
N ASP A 2 -10.59 11.97 22.50
CA ASP A 2 -11.26 13.26 22.68
C ASP A 2 -11.37 13.96 21.31
N THR A 3 -12.58 13.97 20.75
CA THR A 3 -12.86 14.50 19.41
C THR A 3 -12.50 15.97 19.29
N ALA A 4 -12.79 16.77 20.33
CA ALA A 4 -12.48 18.19 20.34
C ALA A 4 -10.97 18.43 20.24
N ALA A 5 -10.19 17.60 20.94
CA ALA A 5 -8.74 17.72 20.95
C ALA A 5 -8.07 17.21 19.66
N LEU A 6 -8.79 16.46 18.81
CA LEU A 6 -8.36 16.16 17.44
C LEU A 6 -8.72 17.30 16.49
N GLU A 7 -9.92 17.87 16.62
CA GLU A 7 -10.39 18.97 15.78
C GLU A 7 -9.49 20.20 15.91
N ILE A 8 -9.05 20.52 17.13
CA ILE A 8 -8.08 21.61 17.36
C ILE A 8 -6.76 21.32 16.64
N GLU A 9 -6.22 20.12 16.78
CA GLU A 9 -4.97 19.72 16.13
C GLU A 9 -5.08 19.75 14.60
N LEU A 10 -6.26 19.40 14.05
CA LEU A 10 -6.56 19.53 12.63
C LEU A 10 -6.56 20.99 12.18
N LEU A 11 -7.18 21.89 12.95
CA LEU A 11 -7.18 23.32 12.65
C LEU A 11 -5.76 23.89 12.65
N GLU A 12 -4.96 23.55 13.67
CA GLU A 12 -3.55 23.97 13.76
C GLU A 12 -2.68 23.41 12.62
N LEU A 13 -2.96 22.19 12.15
CA LEU A 13 -2.31 21.62 10.97
C LEU A 13 -2.71 22.36 9.69
N LEU A 14 -4.00 22.71 9.57
CA LEU A 14 -4.55 23.42 8.41
C LEU A 14 -4.11 24.87 8.35
N GLU A 15 -3.68 25.48 9.44
CA GLU A 15 -3.12 26.84 9.46
C GLU A 15 -1.59 26.89 9.28
N ASP A 16 -0.90 25.74 9.31
CA ASP A 16 0.55 25.68 9.15
C ASP A 16 0.96 25.96 7.69
N GLU A 17 1.40 27.19 7.42
CA GLU A 17 1.84 27.64 6.08
C GLU A 17 3.00 26.82 5.52
N GLY A 18 3.91 26.34 6.38
CA GLY A 18 5.03 25.49 5.96
C GLY A 18 4.55 24.15 5.43
N LEU A 19 3.60 23.52 6.13
CA LEU A 19 2.98 22.28 5.69
C LEU A 19 2.04 22.46 4.49
N LYS A 20 1.37 23.61 4.36
CA LYS A 20 0.61 23.95 3.15
C LYS A 20 1.51 23.99 1.93
N GLN A 21 2.65 24.69 2.02
CA GLN A 21 3.61 24.74 0.91
C GLN A 21 4.13 23.34 0.57
N LEU A 22 4.43 22.55 1.61
CA LEU A 22 4.89 21.17 1.43
C LEU A 22 3.85 20.29 0.70
N LYS A 23 2.55 20.47 0.99
CA LYS A 23 1.46 19.73 0.31
C LYS A 23 1.51 19.90 -1.21
N TYR A 24 1.90 21.08 -1.70
CA TYR A 24 2.02 21.34 -3.14
C TYR A 24 3.32 20.81 -3.75
N SER A 25 4.36 20.60 -2.94
CA SER A 25 5.64 20.06 -3.40
C SER A 25 5.75 18.53 -3.34
N CYS A 26 4.98 17.86 -2.47
CA CYS A 26 5.03 16.40 -2.35
C CYS A 26 4.33 15.72 -3.53
N HIS A 27 4.92 14.65 -4.04
CA HIS A 27 4.36 13.85 -5.14
C HIS A 27 3.29 12.86 -4.66
N SER A 28 3.21 12.60 -3.35
CA SER A 28 2.22 11.68 -2.78
C SER A 28 1.78 12.05 -1.38
N LEU A 29 0.59 11.57 -0.99
CA LEU A 29 0.07 11.72 0.38
C LEU A 29 1.02 11.08 1.40
N LEU A 30 1.63 9.94 1.07
CA LEU A 30 2.58 9.26 1.96
C LEU A 30 3.83 10.11 2.21
N GLU A 31 4.32 10.79 1.18
CA GLU A 31 5.48 11.69 1.29
C GLU A 31 5.14 12.90 2.16
N PHE A 32 3.97 13.51 1.99
CA PHE A 32 3.50 14.59 2.86
C PHE A 32 3.51 14.17 4.33
N TRP A 33 2.88 13.03 4.68
CA TRP A 33 2.79 12.56 6.07
C TRP A 33 4.14 12.15 6.69
N LYS A 34 5.19 11.91 5.89
CA LYS A 34 6.56 11.69 6.41
C LYS A 34 7.20 12.96 6.99
N HIS A 35 6.76 14.13 6.52
CA HIS A 35 7.32 15.41 6.91
C HIS A 35 6.49 16.12 7.99
N VAL A 36 5.26 15.66 8.23
CA VAL A 36 4.42 16.20 9.32
C VAL A 36 5.07 15.86 10.67
N PRO A 37 5.40 16.85 11.52
CA PRO A 37 6.07 16.61 12.79
C PRO A 37 5.14 15.95 13.79
N VAL A 38 5.37 14.65 14.07
CA VAL A 38 4.56 13.82 14.98
C VAL A 38 4.47 14.41 16.39
N ILE A 39 5.52 15.10 16.85
CA ILE A 39 5.56 15.72 18.18
C ILE A 39 4.55 16.88 18.28
N LYS A 40 4.38 17.63 17.18
CA LYS A 40 3.45 18.77 17.10
C LYS A 40 2.02 18.30 16.82
N TYR A 41 1.87 17.27 15.99
CA TYR A 41 0.58 16.74 15.55
C TYR A 41 0.44 15.22 15.81
N PRO A 42 0.42 14.77 17.08
CA PRO A 42 0.44 13.35 17.40
C PRO A 42 -0.86 12.60 17.07
N LYS A 43 -2.04 13.18 17.33
CA LYS A 43 -3.32 12.47 17.18
C LYS A 43 -3.70 12.34 15.71
N ILE A 44 -3.51 13.41 14.95
CA ILE A 44 -3.88 13.44 13.54
C ILE A 44 -2.94 12.60 12.70
N THR A 45 -1.64 12.59 13.05
CA THR A 45 -0.65 11.71 12.41
C THR A 45 -1.00 10.25 12.67
N LEU A 46 -1.39 9.90 13.90
CA LEU A 46 -1.84 8.54 14.21
C LEU A 46 -3.10 8.15 13.41
N CYS A 47 -4.07 9.06 13.26
CA CYS A 47 -5.26 8.83 12.43
C CYS A 47 -4.89 8.63 10.96
N ALA A 48 -4.02 9.47 10.41
CA ALA A 48 -3.55 9.34 9.04
C ALA A 48 -2.82 8.02 8.80
N GLN A 49 -1.94 7.59 9.71
CA GLN A 49 -1.26 6.31 9.64
C GLN A 49 -2.25 5.14 9.61
N LYS A 50 -3.29 5.16 10.46
CA LYS A 50 -4.34 4.13 10.45
C LYS A 50 -5.07 4.08 9.11
N LEU A 51 -5.49 5.24 8.59
CA LEU A 51 -6.18 5.31 7.29
C LEU A 51 -5.29 4.81 6.15
N ILE A 52 -4.05 5.29 6.06
CA ILE A 52 -3.09 4.88 5.03
C ILE A 52 -2.83 3.37 5.09
N SER A 53 -2.72 2.81 6.30
CA SER A 53 -2.54 1.38 6.49
C SER A 53 -3.74 0.58 5.97
N ILE A 54 -4.96 0.99 6.33
CA ILE A 54 -6.20 0.33 5.89
C ILE A 54 -6.28 0.34 4.36
N PHE A 55 -6.13 1.51 3.73
CA PHE A 55 -6.21 1.63 2.27
C PHE A 55 -5.25 0.69 1.55
N ARG A 56 -4.00 0.57 2.03
CA ARG A 56 -3.01 -0.32 1.42
C ARG A 56 -3.38 -1.79 1.63
N THR A 57 -3.80 -2.18 2.83
CA THR A 57 -4.10 -3.58 3.13
C THR A 57 -5.35 -4.07 2.41
N THR A 58 -6.42 -3.27 2.35
CA THR A 58 -7.67 -3.68 1.69
C THR A 58 -7.45 -3.83 0.20
N TYR A 59 -6.78 -2.85 -0.43
CA TYR A 59 -6.45 -2.92 -1.86
C TYR A 59 -5.58 -4.14 -2.20
N SER A 60 -4.54 -4.40 -1.42
CA SER A 60 -3.68 -5.58 -1.64
C SER A 60 -4.43 -6.89 -1.46
N CYS A 61 -5.33 -6.99 -0.47
CA CYS A 61 -6.18 -8.17 -0.28
C CYS A 61 -7.18 -8.36 -1.42
N GLU A 62 -7.82 -7.30 -1.90
CA GLU A 62 -8.75 -7.35 -3.04
C GLU A 62 -8.03 -7.72 -4.34
N SER A 63 -6.85 -7.13 -4.58
CA SER A 63 -6.00 -7.47 -5.72
C SER A 63 -5.57 -8.95 -5.68
N LEU A 64 -5.11 -9.42 -4.52
CA LEU A 64 -4.79 -10.83 -4.26
C LEU A 64 -5.98 -11.74 -4.56
N TYR A 65 -7.17 -11.39 -4.05
CA TYR A 65 -8.39 -12.17 -4.27
C TYR A 65 -8.82 -12.21 -5.74
N SER A 66 -8.70 -11.09 -6.45
CA SER A 66 -8.97 -11.00 -7.90
C SER A 66 -8.03 -11.91 -8.70
N THR A 67 -6.72 -11.83 -8.42
CA THR A 67 -5.71 -12.71 -9.01
C THR A 67 -5.97 -14.18 -8.69
N MET A 68 -6.34 -14.49 -7.44
CA MET A 68 -6.72 -15.83 -7.02
C MET A 68 -7.93 -16.35 -7.82
N LYS A 69 -8.96 -15.54 -8.04
CA LYS A 69 -10.13 -15.92 -8.83
C LYS A 69 -9.74 -16.23 -10.29
N MET A 70 -8.81 -15.48 -10.87
CA MET A 70 -8.28 -15.76 -12.21
C MET A 70 -7.48 -17.07 -12.24
N ILE A 71 -6.63 -17.32 -11.24
CA ILE A 71 -5.83 -18.55 -11.15
C ILE A 71 -6.71 -19.80 -10.95
N LYS A 72 -7.77 -19.68 -10.14
CA LYS A 72 -8.76 -20.73 -9.87
C LYS A 72 -9.85 -20.82 -10.95
N SER A 73 -9.60 -20.34 -12.18
CA SER A 73 -10.62 -20.34 -13.24
C SER A 73 -11.19 -21.73 -13.50
N LYS A 74 -12.42 -21.77 -14.00
CA LYS A 74 -13.16 -23.01 -14.32
C LYS A 74 -12.47 -23.91 -15.35
N HIS A 75 -11.39 -23.46 -15.97
CA HIS A 75 -10.68 -24.18 -17.03
C HIS A 75 -9.51 -25.02 -16.51
N ARG A 76 -9.23 -25.01 -15.20
CA ARG A 76 -8.24 -25.90 -14.58
C ARG A 76 -8.91 -27.07 -13.87
N SER A 77 -8.59 -28.28 -14.30
CA SER A 77 -9.20 -29.52 -13.82
C SER A 77 -8.66 -29.99 -12.46
N THR A 78 -7.51 -29.49 -12.00
CA THR A 78 -6.94 -29.83 -10.69
C THR A 78 -5.96 -28.75 -10.25
N LEU A 79 -6.21 -28.12 -9.10
CA LEU A 79 -5.31 -27.14 -8.49
C LEU A 79 -5.23 -27.44 -6.99
N THR A 80 -4.06 -27.84 -6.51
CA THR A 80 -3.80 -28.03 -5.09
C THR A 80 -3.49 -26.67 -4.43
N ASP A 81 -3.54 -26.61 -3.10
CA ASP A 81 -3.20 -25.39 -2.38
C ASP A 81 -1.73 -25.00 -2.55
N ASP A 82 -0.82 -25.98 -2.70
CA ASP A 82 0.59 -25.74 -3.02
C ASP A 82 0.75 -25.07 -4.37
N HIS A 83 0.11 -25.61 -5.43
CA HIS A 83 0.14 -25.00 -6.76
C HIS A 83 -0.45 -23.59 -6.75
N LEU A 84 -1.56 -23.38 -6.03
CA LEU A 84 -2.16 -22.05 -5.91
C LEU A 84 -1.20 -21.06 -5.25
N THR A 85 -0.51 -21.49 -4.20
CA THR A 85 0.45 -20.66 -3.47
C THR A 85 1.62 -20.24 -4.36
N GLU A 86 2.18 -21.16 -5.14
CA GLU A 86 3.27 -20.88 -6.09
C GLU A 86 2.84 -19.93 -7.20
N LEU A 87 1.65 -20.14 -7.74
CA LEU A 87 1.09 -19.29 -8.80
C LEU A 87 0.79 -17.88 -8.31
N LEU A 88 0.23 -17.74 -7.10
CA LEU A 88 0.01 -16.45 -6.47
C LEU A 88 1.33 -15.71 -6.22
N ARG A 89 2.36 -16.41 -5.73
CA ARG A 89 3.71 -15.85 -5.57
C ARG A 89 4.26 -15.34 -6.89
N THR A 90 4.11 -16.12 -7.96
CA THR A 90 4.61 -15.77 -9.29
C THR A 90 3.81 -14.61 -9.91
N ALA A 91 2.51 -14.53 -9.65
CA ALA A 91 1.65 -13.48 -10.21
C ALA A 91 1.78 -12.13 -9.49
N LEU A 92 2.12 -12.13 -8.20
CA LEU A 92 2.19 -10.93 -7.36
C LEU A 92 3.61 -10.42 -7.11
N THR A 93 4.62 -11.16 -7.55
CA THR A 93 6.01 -10.74 -7.39
C THR A 93 6.34 -9.55 -8.30
N THR A 94 7.15 -8.62 -7.78
CA THR A 94 7.78 -7.56 -8.58
C THR A 94 9.05 -8.03 -9.28
N TYR A 95 9.50 -9.25 -8.99
CA TYR A 95 10.67 -9.84 -9.61
C TYR A 95 10.39 -10.18 -11.07
N SER A 96 11.17 -9.59 -11.97
CA SER A 96 11.19 -9.96 -13.38
C SER A 96 12.37 -10.88 -13.65
N PRO A 97 12.15 -12.19 -13.89
CA PRO A 97 13.23 -13.11 -14.19
C PRO A 97 13.92 -12.73 -15.50
N ASP A 98 15.25 -12.79 -15.53
CA ASP A 98 16.04 -12.62 -16.74
C ASP A 98 15.93 -13.87 -17.62
N PHE A 99 14.95 -13.86 -18.52
CA PHE A 99 14.71 -14.97 -19.45
C PHE A 99 15.88 -15.19 -20.42
N LYS A 100 16.65 -14.16 -20.78
CA LYS A 100 17.80 -14.31 -21.69
C LYS A 100 18.92 -15.09 -21.03
N LYS A 101 19.19 -14.79 -19.76
CA LYS A 101 20.17 -15.54 -18.95
C LYS A 101 19.71 -16.97 -18.65
N LEU A 102 18.41 -17.21 -18.57
CA LEU A 102 17.86 -18.55 -18.36
C LEU A 102 18.00 -19.41 -19.63
N THR A 103 17.66 -18.86 -20.79
CA THR A 103 17.74 -19.59 -22.07
C THR A 103 19.18 -19.85 -22.51
N SER A 104 20.13 -18.98 -22.16
CA SER A 104 21.55 -19.19 -22.47
C SER A 104 22.21 -20.35 -21.71
N LYS A 105 21.57 -20.86 -20.64
CA LYS A 105 22.04 -22.04 -19.88
C LYS A 105 21.42 -23.36 -20.34
N ILE A 106 20.43 -23.29 -21.24
CA ILE A 106 19.71 -24.45 -21.77
C ILE A 106 20.33 -24.92 -23.11
N ASN A 107 21.20 -24.09 -23.71
CA ASN A 107 22.11 -24.46 -24.80
C ASN A 107 23.51 -24.78 -24.25
#